data_AF-F8CKR1-F1
#
_entry.id   AF-F8CKR1-F1
#
_cell.length_a   1.000
_cell.length_b   1.000
_cell.length_c   1.000
_cell.angle_alpha   90.00
_cell.angle_beta   90.00
_cell.angle_gamma   90.00
#
_symmetry.space_group_name_H-M   'P 1'
#
loop_
_entity.id
_entity.type
_entity.pdbx_description
1 polymer ?
#
loop_
_entity_poly.entity_id
_entity_poly.type
_entity_poly.pdbx_seq_one_letter_code
_entity_poly.pdbx_strand_id
1 'polypeptide(L)'
;MVLSTAQPQWDATPPVIQPLTVFAEKRAYERRVLLRRDEQPQHVHAGGAGTTSKSKGLEAVPQGLSVQLVAPAPVSIPGDDSAVRVQVAKTRLDAAFTWRAVPKLHPVVFRVARLNNAAAFPLLPGEVDLYRGSGFIGRQSLEHVAQGAPFELTFGVDEGLRVDRRVVEEAQEHKGLFKDTQRFRYAYQFTLNNLRAQPEEVELSDHFPVSELDDVKVALEPETTAGYTLQSNDGIATWKVKLAPGEQRTLDFAFHVDAPSSYETTGL
;
A
#
# COMPACT_ATOMS: atom_id res chain seq x y z
N MET A 1 -2.32 -10.26 -38.58
CA MET A 1 -2.22 -8.88 -38.09
C MET A 1 -3.16 -8.78 -36.90
N VAL A 2 -2.64 -8.51 -35.69
CA VAL A 2 -3.45 -8.38 -34.48
C VAL A 2 -3.41 -6.91 -34.08
N LEU A 3 -4.58 -6.26 -34.03
CA LEU A 3 -4.71 -4.87 -33.59
C LEU A 3 -5.07 -4.89 -32.09
N SER A 4 -4.31 -4.16 -31.28
CA SER A 4 -4.56 -3.98 -29.85
C SER A 4 -5.24 -2.62 -29.64
N THR A 5 -6.36 -2.61 -28.89
CA THR A 5 -7.14 -1.40 -28.56
C THR A 5 -6.99 -0.99 -27.08
N ALA A 6 -6.01 -1.53 -26.37
CA ALA A 6 -5.83 -1.22 -24.94
C ALA A 6 -5.46 0.27 -24.75
N GLN A 7 -6.24 0.98 -23.93
CA GLN A 7 -5.94 2.34 -23.47
C GLN A 7 -4.99 2.25 -22.25
N PRO A 8 -3.67 2.50 -22.39
CA PRO A 8 -2.68 2.10 -21.39
C PRO A 8 -2.48 3.12 -20.26
N GLN A 9 -3.41 4.06 -20.05
CA GLN A 9 -3.08 5.34 -19.39
C GLN A 9 -3.56 5.48 -17.96
N TRP A 10 -4.39 4.57 -17.43
CA TRP A 10 -4.77 4.56 -16.01
C TRP A 10 -4.79 3.11 -15.46
N ASP A 11 -4.27 2.93 -14.24
CA ASP A 11 -4.42 1.73 -13.40
C ASP A 11 -3.71 0.42 -13.81
N ALA A 12 -2.41 0.48 -14.10
CA ALA A 12 -1.60 -0.73 -14.35
C ALA A 12 -0.97 -1.37 -13.09
N THR A 13 -1.10 -0.74 -11.91
CA THR A 13 -0.46 -1.15 -10.64
C THR A 13 -1.52 -1.13 -9.54
N PRO A 14 -1.64 -2.17 -8.67
CA PRO A 14 -2.48 -2.06 -7.51
C PRO A 14 -1.99 -0.88 -6.68
N PRO A 15 -2.89 -0.03 -6.20
CA PRO A 15 -2.49 1.04 -5.32
C PRO A 15 -1.82 0.44 -4.08
N VAL A 16 -0.74 1.10 -3.63
CA VAL A 16 -0.15 0.76 -2.35
C VAL A 16 -1.16 1.15 -1.28
N ILE A 17 -1.65 0.16 -0.54
CA ILE A 17 -2.56 0.41 0.56
C ILE A 17 -1.75 1.06 1.69
N GLN A 18 -2.09 2.31 2.02
CA GLN A 18 -1.46 3.05 3.13
C GLN A 18 -2.33 2.88 4.37
N PRO A 19 -1.77 2.88 5.59
CA PRO A 19 -2.59 2.82 6.79
C PRO A 19 -3.63 3.95 6.82
N LEU A 20 -4.88 3.59 7.06
CA LEU A 20 -5.92 4.58 7.34
C LEU A 20 -5.88 4.88 8.84
N THR A 21 -5.18 5.94 9.20
CA THR A 21 -5.13 6.44 10.58
C THR A 21 -6.38 7.25 10.87
N VAL A 22 -7.06 6.93 11.98
CA VAL A 22 -8.19 7.73 12.46
C VAL A 22 -7.65 8.92 13.23
N PHE A 23 -7.90 10.13 12.73
CA PHE A 23 -7.62 11.36 13.45
C PHE A 23 -8.89 11.85 14.15
N ALA A 24 -8.77 12.19 15.42
CA ALA A 24 -9.86 12.77 16.19
C ALA A 24 -9.35 13.99 16.96
N GLU A 25 -9.97 15.14 16.73
CA GLU A 25 -9.66 16.36 17.48
C GLU A 25 -10.69 16.58 18.59
N LYS A 26 -10.21 16.95 19.78
CA LYS A 26 -11.08 17.24 20.92
C LYS A 26 -11.87 18.51 20.65
N ARG A 27 -13.18 18.41 20.64
CA ARG A 27 -14.11 19.54 20.46
C ARG A 27 -13.88 20.56 21.58
N ALA A 28 -13.52 21.79 21.20
CA ALA A 28 -13.33 22.87 22.15
C ALA A 28 -14.70 23.29 22.72
N TYR A 29 -15.01 22.83 23.92
CA TYR A 29 -16.14 23.38 24.67
C TYR A 29 -15.73 24.77 25.17
N GLU A 30 -16.43 25.83 24.75
CA GLU A 30 -16.24 27.17 25.34
C GLU A 30 -16.64 27.12 26.82
N ARG A 31 -15.67 26.85 27.70
CA ARG A 31 -15.82 27.17 29.12
C ARG A 31 -15.64 28.67 29.27
N ARG A 32 -16.72 29.38 29.64
CA ARG A 32 -16.61 30.68 30.30
C ARG A 32 -15.91 30.48 31.65
N VAL A 33 -14.60 30.67 31.67
CA VAL A 33 -13.80 30.61 32.90
C VAL A 33 -13.79 32.00 33.52
N LEU A 34 -14.37 32.13 34.72
CA LEU A 34 -14.13 33.27 35.60
C LEU A 34 -12.67 33.24 36.05
N LEU A 35 -11.91 34.24 35.60
CA LEU A 35 -10.51 34.44 35.97
C LEU A 35 -10.40 34.65 37.48
N ARG A 36 -9.86 33.66 38.18
CA ARG A 36 -9.23 33.87 39.49
C ARG A 36 -7.72 33.93 39.27
N ARG A 37 -7.19 35.11 39.58
CA ARG A 37 -5.76 35.43 39.68
C ARG A 37 -5.17 34.65 40.85
N ASP A 38 -4.00 34.05 40.64
CA ASP A 38 -2.98 33.92 41.68
C ASP A 38 -1.59 33.79 41.05
N GLU A 39 -0.62 34.29 41.81
CA GLU A 39 0.70 34.75 41.40
C GLU A 39 1.78 33.64 41.36
N GLN A 40 2.88 33.96 40.68
CA GLN A 40 4.11 33.16 40.56
C GLN A 40 4.82 32.95 41.91
N PRO A 41 5.73 31.96 41.98
CA PRO A 41 7.14 32.36 42.09
C PRO A 41 8.11 31.60 41.17
N GLN A 42 9.14 32.34 40.75
CA GLN A 42 10.36 31.85 40.08
C GLN A 42 11.34 31.20 41.06
N HIS A 43 12.09 30.20 40.59
CA HIS A 43 13.44 29.88 41.07
C HIS A 43 14.36 29.52 39.89
N VAL A 44 15.67 29.75 40.10
CA VAL A 44 16.69 30.04 39.08
C VAL A 44 17.97 29.21 39.34
N HIS A 45 18.63 28.76 38.25
CA HIS A 45 20.03 28.27 38.04
C HIS A 45 20.48 26.93 38.70
N ALA A 46 21.45 26.13 38.21
CA ALA A 46 22.59 26.36 37.30
C ALA A 46 23.16 25.06 36.65
N GLY A 47 23.79 25.18 35.46
CA GLY A 47 25.18 24.73 35.17
C GLY A 47 25.53 23.27 34.84
N GLY A 48 26.20 23.06 33.70
CA GLY A 48 27.12 21.92 33.47
C GLY A 48 27.48 21.63 32.01
N ALA A 49 28.73 21.84 31.61
CA ALA A 49 29.30 21.56 30.27
C ALA A 49 30.20 20.31 30.26
N GLY A 50 30.36 19.66 29.10
CA GLY A 50 31.35 18.60 28.86
C GLY A 50 31.45 18.16 27.39
N THR A 51 32.67 17.88 26.91
CA THR A 51 33.13 17.91 25.51
C THR A 51 33.66 16.55 25.02
N THR A 52 33.43 16.26 23.72
CA THR A 52 34.08 15.34 22.74
C THR A 52 34.48 13.89 23.08
N SER A 53 34.27 12.98 22.10
CA SER A 53 35.31 12.05 21.65
C SER A 53 35.11 11.62 20.18
N LYS A 54 36.19 11.70 19.40
CA LYS A 54 36.38 11.05 18.09
C LYS A 54 36.93 9.64 18.33
N SER A 55 36.36 8.63 17.67
CA SER A 55 37.04 7.35 17.46
C SER A 55 37.34 7.13 15.98
N LYS A 56 38.49 6.50 15.77
CA LYS A 56 39.22 6.27 14.52
C LYS A 56 38.83 4.88 14.01
N GLY A 57 38.48 4.73 12.75
CA GLY A 57 38.35 3.42 12.11
C GLY A 57 37.69 3.46 10.74
N LEU A 58 38.49 3.15 9.71
CA LEU A 58 38.15 2.92 8.30
C LEU A 58 37.95 4.17 7.42
N GLU A 59 39.01 4.52 6.71
CA GLU A 59 38.89 5.14 5.39
C GLU A 59 38.21 4.11 4.47
N ALA A 60 36.91 4.30 4.23
CA ALA A 60 36.31 3.80 3.02
C ALA A 60 36.67 4.81 1.92
N VAL A 61 37.55 4.42 1.00
CA VAL A 61 37.60 5.04 -0.32
C VAL A 61 36.58 4.29 -1.17
N PRO A 62 35.35 4.81 -1.38
CA PRO A 62 34.43 4.24 -2.34
C PRO A 62 35.03 4.43 -3.73
N GLN A 63 35.73 3.41 -4.23
CA GLN A 63 35.96 3.30 -5.66
C GLN A 63 34.67 2.80 -6.32
N GLY A 64 33.87 3.76 -6.78
CA GLY A 64 32.89 3.54 -7.85
C GLY A 64 31.42 3.63 -7.42
N LEU A 65 30.89 4.86 -7.34
CA LEU A 65 29.46 5.14 -7.46
C LEU A 65 28.92 4.94 -8.90
N SER A 66 29.77 4.43 -9.80
CA SER A 66 29.48 4.25 -11.22
C SER A 66 29.45 2.77 -11.56
N VAL A 67 28.33 2.31 -12.12
CA VAL A 67 28.26 1.01 -12.79
C VAL A 67 28.68 1.20 -14.25
N GLN A 68 29.71 0.47 -14.70
CA GLN A 68 30.02 0.38 -16.12
C GLN A 68 29.29 -0.81 -16.72
N LEU A 69 28.33 -0.53 -17.60
CA LEU A 69 27.63 -1.53 -18.38
C LEU A 69 28.21 -1.56 -19.78
N VAL A 70 28.78 -2.69 -20.17
CA VAL A 70 29.38 -2.87 -21.49
C VAL A 70 28.32 -3.43 -22.43
N ALA A 71 28.08 -2.75 -23.54
CA ALA A 71 27.18 -3.26 -24.57
C ALA A 71 27.74 -4.57 -25.15
N PRO A 72 26.91 -5.60 -25.38
CA PRO A 72 27.35 -6.91 -25.84
C PRO A 72 27.90 -6.90 -27.28
N ALA A 73 27.62 -5.85 -28.06
CA ALA A 73 28.12 -5.65 -29.41
C ALA A 73 28.42 -4.16 -29.66
N PRO A 74 29.33 -3.82 -30.60
CA PRO A 74 29.54 -2.45 -31.03
C PRO A 74 28.24 -1.81 -31.54
N VAL A 75 27.99 -0.56 -31.16
CA VAL A 75 26.81 0.21 -31.58
C VAL A 75 27.26 1.50 -32.26
N SER A 76 26.65 1.83 -33.40
CA SER A 76 26.85 3.12 -34.08
C SER A 76 25.81 4.12 -33.57
N ILE A 77 26.26 5.30 -33.15
CA ILE A 77 25.41 6.39 -32.68
C ILE A 77 25.46 7.49 -33.75
N PRO A 78 24.33 7.80 -34.42
CA PRO A 78 24.26 8.91 -35.35
C PRO A 78 24.55 10.25 -34.65
N GLY A 79 25.27 11.16 -35.32
CA GLY A 79 25.57 12.50 -34.80
C GLY A 79 24.46 13.52 -35.04
N ASP A 80 23.22 13.08 -35.23
CA ASP A 80 22.06 13.91 -35.63
C ASP A 80 21.17 14.32 -34.44
N ASP A 81 21.70 14.21 -33.22
CA ASP A 81 21.02 14.51 -31.95
C ASP A 81 19.79 13.62 -31.66
N SER A 82 19.65 12.50 -32.38
CA SER A 82 18.60 11.52 -32.11
C SER A 82 18.89 10.67 -30.87
N ALA A 83 17.86 10.42 -30.07
CA ALA A 83 17.96 9.53 -28.92
C ALA A 83 18.11 8.07 -29.37
N VAL A 84 19.19 7.40 -28.95
CA VAL A 84 19.46 5.99 -29.26
C VAL A 84 19.30 5.13 -28.01
N ARG A 85 18.47 4.09 -28.07
CA ARG A 85 18.38 3.06 -27.03
C ARG A 85 19.39 1.95 -27.32
N VAL A 86 20.28 1.68 -26.36
CA VAL A 86 21.27 0.59 -26.44
C VAL A 86 20.91 -0.49 -25.44
N GLN A 87 20.73 -1.73 -25.92
CA GLN A 87 20.55 -2.87 -25.03
C GLN A 87 21.89 -3.24 -24.40
N VAL A 88 22.01 -3.06 -23.09
CA VAL A 88 23.24 -3.35 -22.34
C VAL A 88 23.25 -4.74 -21.71
N ALA A 89 22.07 -5.29 -21.40
CA ALA A 89 21.95 -6.61 -20.81
C ALA A 89 20.59 -7.24 -21.11
N LYS A 90 20.51 -8.57 -20.95
CA LYS A 90 19.27 -9.34 -21.00
C LYS A 90 19.36 -10.46 -19.99
N THR A 91 18.38 -10.52 -19.08
CA THR A 91 18.32 -11.53 -18.03
C THR A 91 16.94 -12.16 -18.01
N ARG A 92 16.88 -13.48 -17.79
CA ARG A 92 15.63 -14.19 -17.49
C ARG A 92 15.57 -14.38 -15.97
N LEU A 93 14.45 -13.98 -15.39
CA LEU A 93 14.18 -14.10 -13.97
C LEU A 93 12.96 -15.01 -13.78
N ASP A 94 13.00 -15.84 -12.74
CA ASP A 94 11.82 -16.57 -12.30
C ASP A 94 10.86 -15.61 -11.59
N ALA A 95 9.57 -15.78 -11.84
CA ALA A 95 8.53 -14.93 -11.29
C ALA A 95 7.40 -15.77 -10.70
N ALA A 96 7.01 -15.46 -9.47
CA ALA A 96 5.79 -15.96 -8.86
C ALA A 96 4.67 -14.97 -9.12
N PHE A 97 3.57 -15.41 -9.72
CA PHE A 97 2.41 -14.56 -9.98
C PHE A 97 1.35 -14.72 -8.90
N THR A 98 0.80 -13.60 -8.45
CA THR A 98 -0.35 -13.54 -7.54
C THR A 98 -1.41 -12.60 -8.09
N TRP A 99 -2.67 -12.87 -7.73
CA TRP A 99 -3.79 -11.98 -8.00
C TRP A 99 -4.04 -11.13 -6.77
N ARG A 100 -4.01 -9.81 -6.90
CA ARG A 100 -4.21 -8.88 -5.78
C ARG A 100 -5.36 -7.94 -6.06
N ALA A 101 -6.19 -7.70 -5.06
CA ALA A 101 -7.32 -6.78 -5.14
C ALA A 101 -7.36 -5.87 -3.90
N VAL A 102 -7.56 -4.56 -4.12
CA VAL A 102 -7.77 -3.58 -3.05
C VAL A 102 -9.06 -2.80 -3.35
N PRO A 103 -10.24 -3.41 -3.12
CA PRO A 103 -11.48 -2.94 -3.73
C PRO A 103 -11.93 -1.54 -3.29
N LYS A 104 -11.55 -1.10 -2.09
CA LYS A 104 -11.82 0.28 -1.62
C LYS A 104 -11.13 1.34 -2.48
N LEU A 105 -9.93 1.04 -2.99
CA LEU A 105 -9.17 1.97 -3.81
C LEU A 105 -9.49 1.79 -5.29
N HIS A 106 -9.52 0.54 -5.74
CA HIS A 106 -9.93 0.20 -7.10
C HIS A 106 -10.55 -1.20 -7.13
N PRO A 107 -11.84 -1.36 -7.53
CA PRO A 107 -12.54 -2.64 -7.55
C PRO A 107 -12.17 -3.48 -8.78
N VAL A 108 -10.88 -3.77 -8.93
CA VAL A 108 -10.32 -4.63 -9.98
C VAL A 108 -9.29 -5.58 -9.41
N VAL A 109 -9.00 -6.66 -10.15
CA VAL A 109 -7.99 -7.64 -9.78
C VAL A 109 -6.74 -7.44 -10.64
N PHE A 110 -5.62 -7.21 -9.97
CA PHE A 110 -4.32 -6.99 -10.60
C PHE A 110 -3.50 -8.27 -10.64
N ARG A 111 -2.73 -8.44 -11.73
CA ARG A 111 -1.71 -9.48 -11.83
C ARG A 111 -0.37 -8.95 -11.33
N VAL A 112 0.11 -9.44 -10.19
CA VAL A 112 1.40 -9.03 -9.64
C VAL A 112 2.42 -10.14 -9.81
N ALA A 113 3.62 -9.79 -10.27
CA ALA A 113 4.76 -10.67 -10.34
C ALA A 113 5.73 -10.32 -9.21
N ARG A 114 6.07 -11.31 -8.39
CA ARG A 114 7.14 -11.23 -7.39
C ARG A 114 8.38 -11.88 -7.96
N LEU A 115 9.48 -11.14 -7.98
CA LEU A 115 10.77 -11.56 -8.54
C LEU A 115 11.89 -11.28 -7.56
N ASN A 116 13.02 -11.97 -7.74
CA ASN A 116 14.29 -11.58 -7.15
C ASN A 116 15.23 -11.13 -8.26
N ASN A 117 16.01 -10.07 -8.03
CA ASN A 117 17.01 -9.63 -8.97
C ASN A 117 18.19 -10.62 -9.03
N ALA A 118 18.04 -11.68 -9.82
CA ALA A 118 19.09 -12.67 -10.06
C ALA A 118 20.12 -12.23 -11.14
N ALA A 119 20.08 -10.98 -11.61
CA ALA A 119 21.09 -10.47 -12.51
C ALA A 119 22.44 -10.30 -11.80
N ALA A 120 23.53 -10.24 -12.57
CA ALA A 120 24.88 -10.03 -12.03
C ALA A 120 25.16 -8.56 -11.64
N PHE A 121 24.13 -7.70 -11.65
CA PHE A 121 24.23 -6.27 -11.44
C PHE A 121 22.94 -5.74 -10.77
N PRO A 122 23.01 -4.61 -10.06
CA PRO A 122 21.82 -3.95 -9.55
C PRO A 122 20.96 -3.41 -10.70
N LEU A 123 19.63 -3.51 -10.56
CA LEU A 123 18.71 -2.79 -11.44
C LEU A 123 18.68 -1.33 -10.98
N LEU A 124 18.96 -0.43 -11.93
CA LEU A 124 18.97 1.01 -11.65
C LEU A 124 17.53 1.56 -11.66
N PRO A 125 17.26 2.61 -10.87
CA PRO A 125 15.95 3.23 -10.87
C PRO A 125 15.64 3.84 -12.24
N GLY A 126 14.40 3.71 -12.69
CA GLY A 126 13.98 4.23 -13.98
C GLY A 126 12.68 3.62 -14.47
N GLU A 127 12.22 4.08 -15.64
CA GLU A 127 11.00 3.56 -16.24
C GLU A 127 11.23 2.19 -16.91
N VAL A 128 10.32 1.25 -16.65
CA VAL A 128 10.27 -0.06 -17.30
C VAL A 128 9.01 -0.18 -18.16
N ASP A 129 9.20 -0.57 -19.42
CA ASP A 129 8.11 -0.93 -20.32
C ASP A 129 7.72 -2.39 -20.09
N LEU A 130 6.44 -2.66 -19.82
CA LEU A 130 5.92 -3.99 -19.55
C LEU A 130 5.20 -4.57 -20.76
N TYR A 131 5.53 -5.81 -21.09
CA TYR A 131 4.97 -6.54 -22.22
C TYR A 131 4.49 -7.93 -21.79
N ARG A 132 3.41 -8.41 -22.40
CA ARG A 132 2.90 -9.78 -22.25
C ARG A 132 2.58 -10.34 -23.64
N GLY A 133 3.26 -11.42 -24.02
CA GLY A 133 3.25 -11.88 -25.40
C GLY A 133 3.83 -10.80 -26.32
N SER A 134 3.06 -10.38 -27.32
CA SER A 134 3.40 -9.25 -28.21
C SER A 134 2.78 -7.92 -27.79
N GLY A 135 1.97 -7.88 -26.72
CA GLY A 135 1.23 -6.68 -26.31
C GLY A 135 1.98 -5.85 -25.27
N PHE A 136 2.05 -4.54 -25.49
CA PHE A 136 2.42 -3.57 -24.46
C PHE A 136 1.28 -3.43 -23.45
N ILE A 137 1.59 -3.54 -22.16
CA ILE A 137 0.61 -3.44 -21.07
C ILE A 137 0.65 -2.06 -20.42
N GLY A 138 1.84 -1.49 -20.26
CA GLY A 138 2.02 -0.23 -19.57
C GLY A 138 3.46 0.02 -19.18
N ARG A 139 3.66 1.13 -18.48
CA ARG A 139 4.96 1.57 -17.96
C ARG A 139 4.90 1.69 -16.44
N GLN A 140 5.97 1.29 -15.77
CA GLN A 140 6.11 1.42 -14.31
C GLN A 140 7.44 2.06 -13.97
N SER A 141 7.49 2.78 -12.86
CA SER A 141 8.75 3.21 -12.27
C SER A 141 9.33 2.05 -11.47
N LEU A 142 10.56 1.67 -11.77
CA LEU A 142 11.35 0.72 -10.99
C LEU A 142 12.27 1.52 -10.05
N GLU A 143 12.33 1.13 -8.80
CA GLU A 143 13.31 1.66 -7.86
C GLU A 143 14.67 0.95 -8.00
N HIS A 144 15.68 1.40 -7.26
CA HIS A 144 16.94 0.67 -7.22
C HIS A 144 16.73 -0.72 -6.61
N VAL A 145 17.06 -1.78 -7.35
CA VAL A 145 16.99 -3.17 -6.87
C VAL A 145 18.39 -3.75 -6.82
N ALA A 146 18.93 -3.89 -5.61
CA ALA A 146 20.23 -4.53 -5.40
C ALA A 146 20.23 -5.98 -5.95
N GLN A 147 21.41 -6.49 -6.27
CA GLN A 147 21.56 -7.89 -6.64
C GLN A 147 21.02 -8.80 -5.52
N GLY A 148 20.18 -9.77 -5.88
CA GLY A 148 19.52 -10.70 -4.97
C GLY A 148 18.29 -10.15 -4.25
N ALA A 149 18.03 -8.83 -4.31
CA ALA A 149 16.89 -8.24 -3.62
C ALA A 149 15.56 -8.57 -4.32
N PRO A 150 14.47 -8.72 -3.55
CA PRO A 150 13.13 -8.92 -4.11
C PRO A 150 12.59 -7.62 -4.71
N PHE A 151 11.73 -7.74 -5.71
CA PHE A 151 10.96 -6.64 -6.26
C PHE A 151 9.65 -7.14 -6.86
N GLU A 152 8.66 -6.25 -6.99
CA GLU A 152 7.38 -6.55 -7.60
C GLU A 152 7.18 -5.72 -8.89
N LEU A 153 6.49 -6.31 -9.85
CA LEU A 153 5.98 -5.62 -11.05
C LEU A 153 4.53 -6.01 -11.26
N THR A 154 3.69 -5.07 -11.69
CA THR A 154 2.29 -5.39 -11.99
C THR A 154 2.05 -5.46 -13.49
N PHE A 155 1.46 -6.54 -13.95
CA PHE A 155 1.13 -6.80 -15.35
C PHE A 155 -0.32 -6.41 -15.69
N GLY A 156 -0.82 -5.33 -15.07
CA GLY A 156 -2.14 -4.76 -15.28
C GLY A 156 -3.29 -5.56 -14.66
N VAL A 157 -4.50 -5.09 -14.97
CA VAL A 157 -5.78 -5.72 -14.60
C VAL A 157 -6.01 -6.98 -15.44
N ASP A 158 -6.66 -7.98 -14.83
CA ASP A 158 -7.09 -9.19 -15.53
C ASP A 158 -8.61 -9.36 -15.42
N GLU A 159 -9.31 -9.26 -16.56
CA GLU A 159 -10.77 -9.33 -16.62
C GLU A 159 -11.34 -10.72 -16.35
N GLY A 160 -10.49 -11.75 -16.33
CA GLY A 160 -10.87 -13.12 -15.96
C GLY A 160 -11.16 -13.30 -14.47
N LEU A 161 -10.77 -12.32 -13.64
CA LEU A 161 -11.10 -12.27 -12.21
C LEU A 161 -11.77 -10.94 -11.92
N ARG A 162 -12.96 -10.98 -11.32
CA ARG A 162 -13.72 -9.78 -10.96
C ARG A 162 -13.89 -9.67 -9.46
N VAL A 163 -13.88 -8.44 -8.98
CA VAL A 163 -14.20 -8.11 -7.60
C VAL A 163 -15.14 -6.92 -7.59
N ASP A 164 -16.21 -7.03 -6.83
CA ASP A 164 -17.11 -5.91 -6.52
C ASP A 164 -17.04 -5.62 -5.02
N ARG A 165 -17.17 -4.35 -4.65
CA ARG A 165 -17.26 -3.90 -3.26
C ARG A 165 -18.54 -3.11 -3.08
N ARG A 166 -19.42 -3.62 -2.24
CA ARG A 166 -20.68 -2.99 -1.89
C ARG A 166 -20.66 -2.50 -0.44
N VAL A 167 -21.12 -1.28 -0.22
CA VAL A 167 -21.44 -0.78 1.12
C VAL A 167 -22.74 -1.42 1.58
N VAL A 168 -22.68 -2.16 2.70
CA VAL A 168 -23.84 -2.79 3.33
C VAL A 168 -24.39 -1.88 4.43
N GLU A 169 -23.52 -1.31 5.25
CA GLU A 169 -23.89 -0.42 6.35
C GLU A 169 -22.80 0.62 6.58
N GLU A 170 -23.22 1.88 6.74
CA GLU A 170 -22.43 2.97 7.31
C GLU A 170 -23.35 3.72 8.26
N ALA A 171 -23.21 3.46 9.56
CA ALA A 171 -24.14 3.94 10.57
C ALA A 171 -23.41 4.58 11.74
N GLN A 172 -24.04 5.61 12.32
CA GLN A 172 -23.58 6.25 13.54
C GLN A 172 -24.63 6.08 14.64
N GLU A 173 -24.21 5.54 15.77
CA GLU A 173 -25.06 5.26 16.93
C GLU A 173 -24.47 5.87 18.20
N HIS A 174 -25.33 6.33 19.12
CA HIS A 174 -24.89 6.74 20.45
C HIS A 174 -25.04 5.56 21.43
N LYS A 175 -23.98 5.25 22.18
CA LYS A 175 -23.97 4.23 23.22
C LYS A 175 -23.90 4.83 24.63
N GLY A 176 -24.43 4.09 25.61
CA GLY A 176 -24.38 4.43 27.04
C GLY A 176 -25.63 5.16 27.57
N LEU A 177 -25.85 5.11 28.88
CA LEU A 177 -26.98 5.78 29.56
C LEU A 177 -26.94 7.31 29.37
N PHE A 178 -25.74 7.88 29.21
CA PHE A 178 -25.50 9.33 29.04
C PHE A 178 -25.07 9.73 27.62
N LYS A 179 -25.06 8.80 26.65
CA LYS A 179 -24.64 9.04 25.26
C LYS A 179 -23.26 9.70 25.14
N ASP A 180 -22.33 9.33 26.01
CA ASP A 180 -20.96 9.86 26.07
C ASP A 180 -20.06 9.26 24.98
N THR A 181 -20.42 8.09 24.42
CA THR A 181 -19.68 7.44 23.34
C THR A 181 -20.50 7.37 22.05
N GLN A 182 -19.86 7.69 20.92
CA GLN A 182 -20.35 7.48 19.57
C GLN A 182 -19.71 6.22 18.97
N ARG A 183 -20.55 5.35 18.41
CA ARG A 183 -20.14 4.19 17.62
C ARG A 183 -20.37 4.49 16.15
N PHE A 184 -19.33 4.33 15.34
CA PHE A 184 -19.42 4.31 13.88
C PHE A 184 -19.28 2.86 13.43
N ARG A 185 -20.29 2.31 12.76
CA ARG A 185 -20.27 0.95 12.23
C ARG A 185 -20.15 0.98 10.72
N TYR A 186 -19.25 0.14 10.21
CA TYR A 186 -18.99 -0.03 8.79
C TYR A 186 -19.13 -1.51 8.46
N ALA A 187 -19.93 -1.82 7.44
CA ALA A 187 -20.04 -3.17 6.88
C ALA A 187 -19.97 -3.11 5.36
N TYR A 188 -19.10 -3.94 4.80
CA TYR A 188 -18.86 -4.05 3.37
C TYR A 188 -18.98 -5.51 2.94
N GLN A 189 -19.46 -5.70 1.72
CA GLN A 189 -19.52 -7.00 1.09
C GLN A 189 -18.67 -7.00 -0.16
N PHE A 190 -17.74 -7.94 -0.25
CA PHE A 190 -16.94 -8.20 -1.44
C PHE A 190 -17.50 -9.40 -2.18
N THR A 191 -17.64 -9.27 -3.49
CA THR A 191 -18.06 -10.37 -4.37
C THR A 191 -16.96 -10.65 -5.37
N LEU A 192 -16.30 -11.80 -5.22
CA LEU A 192 -15.28 -12.26 -6.15
C LEU A 192 -15.86 -13.25 -7.14
N ASN A 193 -15.44 -13.19 -8.40
CA ASN A 193 -15.86 -14.10 -9.45
C ASN A 193 -14.66 -14.54 -10.30
N ASN A 194 -14.47 -15.86 -10.44
CA ASN A 194 -13.49 -16.44 -11.33
C ASN A 194 -14.13 -16.84 -12.67
N LEU A 195 -13.91 -16.04 -13.70
CA LEU A 195 -14.40 -16.29 -15.06
C LEU A 195 -13.41 -17.12 -15.90
N ARG A 196 -12.30 -17.57 -15.29
CA ARG A 196 -11.30 -18.38 -15.98
C ARG A 196 -11.69 -19.86 -15.97
N ALA A 197 -11.07 -20.62 -16.87
CA ALA A 197 -11.24 -22.07 -16.97
C ALA A 197 -10.46 -22.87 -15.90
N GLN A 198 -9.65 -22.20 -15.07
CA GLN A 198 -8.75 -22.82 -14.09
C GLN A 198 -9.01 -22.24 -12.69
N PRO A 199 -8.75 -23.01 -11.62
CA PRO A 199 -8.85 -22.48 -10.26
C PRO A 199 -7.78 -21.41 -10.03
N GLU A 200 -8.14 -20.36 -9.29
CA GLU A 200 -7.27 -19.22 -8.98
C GLU A 200 -7.35 -18.87 -7.50
N GLU A 201 -6.32 -18.20 -6.98
CA GLU A 201 -6.30 -17.65 -5.62
C GLU A 201 -6.10 -16.13 -5.66
N VAL A 202 -7.01 -15.37 -5.05
CA VAL A 202 -6.94 -13.91 -4.97
C VAL A 202 -6.60 -13.46 -3.56
N GLU A 203 -5.53 -12.67 -3.42
CA GLU A 203 -5.22 -11.89 -2.22
C GLU A 203 -6.10 -10.62 -2.23
N LEU A 204 -7.21 -10.64 -1.49
CA LEU A 204 -8.08 -9.48 -1.30
C LEU A 204 -7.67 -8.75 -0.03
N SER A 205 -7.40 -7.44 -0.12
CA SER A 205 -7.07 -6.60 1.02
C SER A 205 -7.98 -5.38 1.09
N ASP A 206 -8.36 -4.97 2.30
CA ASP A 206 -9.04 -3.70 2.56
C ASP A 206 -8.55 -3.10 3.88
N HIS A 207 -8.79 -1.81 4.09
CA HIS A 207 -8.35 -1.07 5.26
C HIS A 207 -9.20 -1.43 6.47
N PHE A 208 -8.53 -1.76 7.56
CA PHE A 208 -9.08 -1.79 8.90
C PHE A 208 -8.46 -0.62 9.69
N PRO A 209 -9.24 0.38 10.13
CA PRO A 209 -8.66 1.57 10.74
C PRO A 209 -7.84 1.24 11.99
N VAL A 210 -6.76 2.00 12.20
CA VAL A 210 -5.94 1.92 13.42
C VAL A 210 -6.07 3.24 14.16
N SER A 211 -6.22 3.14 15.48
CA SER A 211 -6.26 4.30 16.37
C SER A 211 -4.92 4.48 17.07
N GLU A 212 -4.42 5.72 17.10
CA GLU A 212 -3.29 6.13 17.94
C GLU A 212 -3.75 6.65 19.31
N LEU A 213 -5.05 6.82 19.52
CA LEU A 213 -5.64 7.37 20.73
C LEU A 213 -6.20 6.24 21.62
N ASP A 214 -5.82 6.26 22.89
CA ASP A 214 -6.21 5.24 23.88
C ASP A 214 -7.73 5.16 24.11
N ASP A 215 -8.44 6.26 23.93
CA ASP A 215 -9.89 6.39 24.15
C ASP A 215 -10.73 6.12 22.89
N VAL A 216 -10.09 5.91 21.74
CA VAL A 216 -10.76 5.45 20.52
C VAL A 216 -10.50 3.97 20.34
N LYS A 217 -11.57 3.18 20.34
CA LYS A 217 -11.49 1.71 20.20
C LYS A 217 -11.99 1.28 18.83
N VAL A 218 -11.16 0.54 18.11
CA VAL A 218 -11.53 -0.08 16.84
C VAL A 218 -11.61 -1.58 17.03
N ALA A 219 -12.69 -2.22 16.57
CA ALA A 219 -12.85 -3.67 16.65
C ALA A 219 -13.62 -4.22 15.46
N LEU A 220 -13.25 -5.44 15.05
CA LEU A 220 -13.96 -6.21 14.03
C LEU A 220 -15.29 -6.73 14.57
N GLU A 221 -16.31 -6.75 13.73
CA GLU A 221 -17.61 -7.33 14.04
C GLU A 221 -17.65 -8.83 13.73
N PRO A 222 -18.46 -9.63 14.46
CA PRO A 222 -18.52 -11.09 14.31
C PRO A 222 -18.95 -11.58 12.91
N GLU A 223 -19.69 -10.76 12.17
CA GLU A 223 -20.10 -11.04 10.78
C GLU A 223 -18.95 -10.97 9.77
N THR A 224 -17.77 -10.46 10.15
CA THR A 224 -16.59 -10.48 9.29
C THR A 224 -16.21 -11.92 8.95
N THR A 225 -16.06 -12.20 7.65
CA THR A 225 -15.69 -13.52 7.16
C THR A 225 -14.32 -13.92 7.71
N ALA A 226 -14.26 -15.08 8.37
CA ALA A 226 -13.05 -15.59 9.00
C ALA A 226 -11.93 -15.94 7.98
N GLY A 227 -10.73 -16.18 8.49
CA GLY A 227 -9.57 -16.56 7.67
C GLY A 227 -8.77 -15.39 7.11
N TYR A 228 -9.02 -14.16 7.58
CA TYR A 228 -8.18 -13.01 7.31
C TYR A 228 -6.88 -13.05 8.11
N THR A 229 -5.85 -12.41 7.59
CA THR A 229 -4.68 -11.96 8.34
C THR A 229 -4.80 -10.46 8.54
N LEU A 230 -4.70 -9.99 9.79
CA LEU A 230 -4.71 -8.57 10.12
C LEU A 230 -3.30 -8.09 10.42
N GLN A 231 -2.82 -7.13 9.65
CA GLN A 231 -1.58 -6.41 9.93
C GLN A 231 -1.92 -5.21 10.82
N SER A 232 -1.96 -5.41 12.14
CA SER A 232 -2.49 -4.42 13.09
C SER A 232 -1.76 -3.08 13.10
N ASN A 233 -0.46 -3.05 12.76
CA ASN A 233 0.30 -1.81 12.68
C ASN A 233 -0.06 -0.98 11.44
N ASP A 234 -0.43 -1.66 10.35
CA ASP A 234 -0.67 -1.03 9.05
C ASP A 234 -2.16 -0.87 8.76
N GLY A 235 -3.04 -1.47 9.57
CA GLY A 235 -4.49 -1.37 9.40
C GLY A 235 -4.98 -2.06 8.14
N ILE A 236 -4.47 -3.27 7.85
CA ILE A 236 -4.81 -3.98 6.61
C ILE A 236 -5.33 -5.38 6.95
N ALA A 237 -6.58 -5.66 6.57
CA ALA A 237 -7.16 -7.00 6.60
C ALA A 237 -6.98 -7.66 5.23
N THR A 238 -6.42 -8.88 5.19
CA THR A 238 -6.16 -9.62 3.94
C THR A 238 -6.72 -11.03 3.98
N TRP A 239 -7.45 -11.43 2.93
CA TRP A 239 -7.94 -12.79 2.70
C TRP A 239 -7.24 -13.42 1.50
N LYS A 240 -6.95 -14.73 1.60
CA LYS A 240 -6.55 -15.56 0.46
C LYS A 240 -7.74 -16.38 -0.02
N VAL A 241 -8.34 -15.96 -1.12
CA VAL A 241 -9.61 -16.50 -1.61
C VAL A 241 -9.35 -17.46 -2.77
N LYS A 242 -9.47 -18.76 -2.52
CA LYS A 242 -9.41 -19.79 -3.56
C LYS A 242 -10.75 -19.91 -4.28
N LEU A 243 -10.77 -19.75 -5.59
CA LEU A 243 -11.96 -19.79 -6.43
C LEU A 243 -11.81 -20.87 -7.51
N ALA A 244 -12.75 -21.81 -7.57
CA ALA A 244 -12.86 -22.76 -8.68
C ALA A 244 -13.24 -22.05 -9.99
N PRO A 245 -13.07 -22.71 -11.16
CA PRO A 245 -13.53 -22.16 -12.44
C PRO A 245 -15.04 -21.83 -12.40
N GLY A 246 -15.41 -20.61 -12.77
CA GLY A 246 -16.79 -20.13 -12.74
C GLY A 246 -17.35 -19.84 -11.34
N GLU A 247 -16.56 -20.02 -10.27
CA GLU A 247 -17.03 -19.81 -8.90
C GLU A 247 -17.20 -18.33 -8.59
N GLN A 248 -18.33 -18.01 -7.97
CA GLN A 248 -18.57 -16.75 -7.29
C GLN A 248 -18.53 -16.98 -5.78
N ARG A 249 -17.78 -16.13 -5.05
CA ARG A 249 -17.71 -16.17 -3.59
C ARG A 249 -17.88 -14.77 -3.01
N THR A 250 -18.62 -14.70 -1.91
CA THR A 250 -18.84 -13.49 -1.14
C THR A 250 -18.01 -13.51 0.13
N LEU A 251 -17.45 -12.35 0.50
CA LEU A 251 -16.82 -12.10 1.80
C LEU A 251 -17.45 -10.86 2.42
N ASP A 252 -17.80 -10.95 3.68
CA ASP A 252 -18.27 -9.81 4.47
C ASP A 252 -17.12 -9.28 5.35
N PHE A 253 -17.02 -7.96 5.47
CA PHE A 253 -16.05 -7.27 6.29
C PHE A 253 -16.71 -6.14 7.05
N ALA A 254 -16.74 -6.26 8.37
CA ALA A 254 -17.42 -5.31 9.23
C ALA A 254 -16.60 -4.97 10.47
N PHE A 255 -16.66 -3.71 10.88
CA PHE A 255 -15.98 -3.22 12.05
C PHE A 255 -16.72 -2.01 12.63
N HIS A 256 -16.38 -1.66 13.86
CA HIS A 256 -16.81 -0.43 14.46
C HIS A 256 -15.65 0.36 15.05
N VAL A 257 -15.87 1.67 15.14
CA VAL A 257 -15.04 2.65 15.84
C VAL A 257 -15.88 3.27 16.94
N ASP A 258 -15.50 3.04 18.20
CA ASP A 258 -16.05 3.73 19.36
C ASP A 258 -15.15 4.92 19.70
N ALA A 259 -15.72 6.11 19.71
CA ALA A 259 -15.03 7.36 20.07
C ALA A 259 -15.85 8.17 21.08
N PRO A 260 -15.21 8.95 21.97
CA PRO A 260 -15.93 9.88 22.84
C PRO A 260 -16.71 10.92 22.02
N SER A 261 -17.94 11.23 22.42
CA SER A 261 -18.80 12.22 21.74
C SER A 261 -18.23 13.65 21.78
N SER A 262 -17.20 13.87 22.61
CA SER A 262 -16.44 15.11 22.66
C SER A 262 -15.42 15.23 21.53
N TYR A 263 -15.23 14.22 20.68
CA TYR A 263 -14.28 14.25 19.57
C TYR A 263 -15.02 14.55 18.26
N GLU A 264 -14.40 15.36 17.40
CA GLU A 264 -14.80 15.43 16.00
C GLU A 264 -13.93 14.44 15.22
N THR A 265 -14.52 13.29 14.88
CA THR A 265 -13.87 12.29 14.04
C THR A 265 -13.96 12.73 12.58
N THR A 266 -12.82 13.06 11.97
CA THR A 266 -12.74 13.42 10.54
C THR A 266 -11.93 12.36 9.82
N GLY A 267 -12.41 11.85 8.68
CA GLY A 267 -11.64 10.92 7.84
C GLY A 267 -11.88 9.41 8.07
N LEU A 268 -13.04 9.02 8.62
CA LEU A 268 -13.49 7.63 8.67
C LEU A 268 -14.16 7.18 7.36
#